data_AF-A0A821TI61-F1
#
_entry.id   AF-A0A821TI61-F1
#
_cell.length_a   1.000
_cell.length_b   1.000
_cell.length_c   1.000
_cell.angle_alpha   90.00
_cell.angle_beta   90.00
_cell.angle_gamma   90.00
#
_symmetry.space_group_name_H-M   'P 1'
#
loop_
_entity.id
_entity.type
_entity.pdbx_description
1 polymer ?
#
loop_
_entity_poly.entity_id
_entity_poly.type
_entity_poly.pdbx_seq_one_letter_code
_entity_poly.pdbx_strand_id
1 'polypeptide(L)'
;IVDCVSSQKINCRAKTRWATNGNVIVGVNNESGRDSQHLNAPSGIFIDTRHENNVYVVDGNNYRVQKFLGNSLASDGITIAGGNGYGSEPNQLKTPVDVYVDANENVYVGDSSNHRIQMWPKGATSGITVVDTDGTGEYENRVGNFHSMFFHEKTNTFYLPDVFKKRVVKFVNGSNIGTVVVGQDGDEFPSKILYGPTGVFVDDCETLYVADAGGSRIQKFLKGSTEGITVAGDYQEGSNAIQFKQP
;
A
#
# COMPACT_ATOMS: atom_id res chain seq x y z
N ILE A 1 -12.08 -18.87 5.85
CA ILE A 1 -11.79 -19.86 4.78
C ILE A 1 -12.78 -19.61 3.67
N VAL A 2 -12.42 -18.75 2.70
CA VAL A 2 -13.20 -18.62 1.47
C VAL A 2 -12.70 -19.71 0.55
N ASP A 3 -13.56 -20.68 0.29
CA ASP A 3 -13.26 -21.86 -0.52
C ASP A 3 -13.14 -21.42 -2.00
N CYS A 4 -11.95 -21.52 -2.59
CA CYS A 4 -11.65 -20.99 -3.93
C CYS A 4 -12.34 -21.78 -5.08
N VAL A 5 -13.31 -22.67 -4.78
CA VAL A 5 -13.95 -23.56 -5.78
C VAL A 5 -15.47 -23.40 -5.89
N SER A 6 -16.12 -22.55 -5.08
CA SER A 6 -17.57 -22.33 -5.22
C SER A 6 -17.87 -20.99 -5.87
N SER A 7 -18.50 -21.04 -7.06
CA SER A 7 -19.12 -19.90 -7.75
C SER A 7 -20.39 -19.38 -7.05
N GLN A 8 -20.52 -19.59 -5.73
CA GLN A 8 -21.60 -18.98 -4.99
C GLN A 8 -21.33 -17.47 -4.91
N LYS A 9 -22.16 -16.70 -5.63
CA LYS A 9 -22.29 -15.26 -5.46
C LYS A 9 -22.63 -14.99 -4.00
N ILE A 10 -21.62 -14.87 -3.14
CA ILE A 10 -21.78 -14.26 -1.83
C ILE A 10 -22.10 -12.80 -2.12
N ASN A 11 -23.40 -12.50 -2.13
CA ASN A 11 -23.93 -11.14 -2.20
C ASN A 11 -23.69 -10.46 -0.84
N CYS A 12 -22.41 -10.32 -0.45
CA CYS A 12 -22.00 -9.41 0.60
C CYS A 12 -22.17 -7.99 0.05
N ARG A 13 -23.41 -7.47 0.07
CA ARG A 13 -23.59 -6.03 -0.03
C ARG A 13 -22.99 -5.44 1.25
N ALA A 14 -21.83 -4.81 1.13
CA ALA A 14 -21.32 -3.94 2.18
C ALA A 14 -22.45 -2.97 2.52
N LYS A 15 -23.01 -3.07 3.73
CA LYS A 15 -23.93 -2.05 4.25
C LYS A 15 -23.07 -0.85 4.61
N THR A 16 -22.76 -0.01 3.63
CA THR A 16 -22.10 1.26 3.84
C THR A 16 -23.07 2.19 4.57
N ARG A 17 -23.00 2.20 5.89
CA ARG A 17 -23.52 3.33 6.68
C ARG A 17 -22.41 4.38 6.68
N TRP A 18 -22.55 5.37 5.81
CA TRP A 18 -21.71 6.55 5.87
C TRP A 18 -22.10 7.32 7.13
N ALA A 19 -21.19 7.42 8.10
CA ALA A 19 -21.35 8.36 9.18
C ALA A 19 -21.27 9.77 8.58
N THR A 20 -22.23 10.64 8.90
CA THR A 20 -22.23 12.03 8.41
C THR A 20 -21.17 12.89 9.09
N ASN A 21 -20.62 12.42 10.20
CA ASN A 21 -19.53 13.04 10.94
C ASN A 21 -18.38 12.02 11.05
N GLY A 22 -17.20 12.36 10.55
CA GLY A 22 -15.99 11.57 10.76
C GLY A 22 -15.46 11.79 12.18
N ASN A 23 -15.03 10.71 12.83
CA ASN A 23 -14.29 10.79 14.09
C ASN A 23 -12.80 10.69 13.80
N VAL A 24 -11.99 11.49 14.51
CA VAL A 24 -10.54 11.32 14.50
C VAL A 24 -10.20 10.03 15.23
N ILE A 25 -9.47 9.15 14.56
CA ILE A 25 -9.00 7.89 15.14
C ILE A 25 -7.57 8.03 15.67
N VAL A 26 -6.72 8.79 14.97
CA VAL A 26 -5.32 9.05 15.33
C VAL A 26 -4.91 10.45 14.88
N GLY A 27 -3.97 11.04 15.61
CA GLY A 27 -3.49 12.41 15.37
C GLY A 27 -4.47 13.50 15.81
N VAL A 28 -4.22 14.73 15.38
CA VAL A 28 -5.08 15.90 15.61
C VAL A 28 -5.58 16.49 14.29
N ASN A 29 -6.74 17.14 14.31
CA ASN A 29 -7.36 17.72 13.12
C ASN A 29 -6.77 19.09 12.76
N ASN A 30 -6.62 19.34 11.46
CA ASN A 30 -6.30 20.65 10.87
C ASN A 30 -4.96 21.28 11.30
N GLU A 31 -4.08 20.51 11.94
CA GLU A 31 -2.78 20.99 12.40
C GLU A 31 -1.70 19.95 12.06
N SER A 32 -0.62 20.39 11.41
CA SER A 32 0.56 19.56 11.16
C SER A 32 1.65 19.89 12.16
N GLY A 33 2.47 18.89 12.49
CA GLY A 33 3.48 19.03 13.53
C GLY A 33 4.40 17.82 13.60
N ARG A 34 5.35 17.85 14.55
CA ARG A 34 6.39 16.81 14.73
C ARG A 34 6.32 16.09 16.08
N ASP A 35 5.51 16.58 16.99
CA ASP A 35 5.32 15.92 18.28
C ASP A 35 4.55 14.59 18.13
N SER A 36 4.28 13.94 19.25
CA SER A 36 3.58 12.64 19.27
C SER A 36 2.13 12.72 18.80
N GLN A 37 1.48 13.89 18.89
CA GLN A 37 0.05 14.07 18.60
C GLN A 37 -0.22 14.54 17.18
N HIS A 38 0.77 15.14 16.53
CA HIS A 38 0.61 15.66 15.19
C HIS A 38 1.22 14.74 14.13
N LEU A 39 0.56 14.73 12.98
CA LEU A 39 1.04 14.10 11.75
C LEU A 39 1.28 15.18 10.69
N ASN A 40 2.16 14.92 9.74
CA ASN A 40 2.49 15.83 8.66
C ASN A 40 2.54 15.08 7.32
N ALA A 41 1.52 15.32 6.49
CA ALA A 41 1.29 14.62 5.23
C ALA A 41 1.34 13.08 5.39
N PRO A 42 0.41 12.49 6.17
CA PRO A 42 0.37 11.04 6.31
C PRO A 42 0.06 10.39 4.96
N SER A 43 0.78 9.32 4.61
CA SER A 43 0.74 8.70 3.28
C SER A 43 0.24 7.25 3.26
N GLY A 44 0.34 6.54 4.38
CA GLY A 44 -0.06 5.13 4.51
C GLY A 44 -0.56 4.80 5.90
N ILE A 45 -1.40 3.77 6.01
CA ILE A 45 -2.03 3.34 7.26
C ILE A 45 -2.18 1.82 7.31
N PHE A 46 -1.90 1.23 8.48
CA PHE A 46 -2.15 -0.17 8.76
C PHE A 46 -2.87 -0.33 10.10
N ILE A 47 -3.89 -1.18 10.13
CA ILE A 47 -4.64 -1.52 11.35
C ILE A 47 -4.30 -2.97 11.69
N ASP A 48 -3.63 -3.16 12.82
CA ASP A 48 -3.22 -4.45 13.30
C ASP A 48 -4.27 -5.07 14.21
N THR A 49 -5.22 -5.77 13.60
CA THR A 49 -6.33 -6.43 14.30
C THR A 49 -5.88 -7.60 15.17
N ARG A 50 -4.63 -8.06 15.03
CA ARG A 50 -4.05 -9.13 15.86
C ARG A 50 -3.54 -8.61 17.21
N HIS A 51 -3.17 -7.33 17.29
CA HIS A 51 -2.60 -6.71 18.47
C HIS A 51 -3.44 -5.49 18.89
N GLU A 52 -4.63 -5.76 19.44
CA GLU A 52 -5.50 -4.75 20.07
C GLU A 52 -5.92 -3.59 19.15
N ASN A 53 -6.02 -3.84 17.84
CA ASN A 53 -6.36 -2.85 16.81
C ASN A 53 -5.39 -1.65 16.79
N ASN A 54 -4.11 -1.87 17.11
CA ASN A 54 -3.09 -0.84 16.98
C ASN A 54 -3.08 -0.24 15.57
N VAL A 55 -2.97 1.08 15.48
CA VAL A 55 -2.98 1.82 14.22
C VAL A 55 -1.56 2.33 13.96
N TYR A 56 -1.04 2.02 12.79
CA TYR A 56 0.27 2.46 12.33
C TYR A 56 0.06 3.43 11.18
N VAL A 57 0.68 4.60 11.27
CA VAL A 57 0.56 5.65 10.26
C VAL A 57 1.95 6.03 9.78
N VAL A 58 2.12 6.05 8.46
CA VAL A 58 3.28 6.69 7.85
C VAL A 58 3.10 8.19 7.94
N ASP A 59 3.96 8.84 8.71
CA ASP A 59 3.99 10.28 8.91
C ASP A 59 5.01 10.89 7.92
N GLY A 60 4.56 11.08 6.68
CA GLY A 60 5.39 11.17 5.48
C GLY A 60 6.44 12.30 5.51
N ASN A 61 6.03 13.53 5.85
CA ASN A 61 6.94 14.69 5.91
C ASN A 61 7.80 14.72 7.18
N ASN A 62 7.52 13.84 8.14
CA ASN A 62 8.35 13.63 9.31
C ASN A 62 9.24 12.37 9.18
N TYR A 63 9.17 11.68 8.04
CA TYR A 63 10.04 10.56 7.68
C TYR A 63 10.04 9.45 8.73
N ARG A 64 8.86 9.14 9.27
CA ARG A 64 8.70 8.17 10.37
C ARG A 64 7.41 7.38 10.22
N VAL A 65 7.30 6.31 10.99
CA VAL A 65 6.04 5.60 11.22
C VAL A 65 5.69 5.71 12.69
N GLN A 66 4.46 6.15 12.95
CA GLN A 66 3.88 6.31 14.28
C GLN A 66 2.93 5.14 14.58
N LYS A 67 3.05 4.54 15.76
CA LYS A 67 2.11 3.55 16.31
C LYS A 67 1.21 4.22 17.34
N PHE A 68 -0.10 4.05 17.20
CA PHE A 68 -1.12 4.45 18.15
C PHE A 68 -1.81 3.22 18.71
N LEU A 69 -2.06 3.20 20.02
CA LEU A 69 -2.68 2.05 20.69
C LEU A 69 -4.19 2.03 20.43
N GLY A 70 -4.71 0.96 19.85
CA GLY A 70 -6.11 0.90 19.38
C GLY A 70 -7.16 0.91 20.49
N ASN A 71 -6.75 0.51 21.71
CA ASN A 71 -7.59 0.52 22.90
C ASN A 71 -7.60 1.87 23.64
N SER A 72 -6.81 2.83 23.19
CA SER A 72 -6.62 4.11 23.84
C SER A 72 -6.99 5.23 22.87
N LEU A 73 -7.74 6.21 23.35
CA LEU A 73 -7.83 7.52 22.69
C LEU A 73 -6.49 8.29 22.80
N ALA A 74 -5.39 7.63 23.14
CA ALA A 74 -4.05 8.21 23.25
C ALA A 74 -3.74 8.93 21.94
N SER A 75 -3.75 10.26 22.04
CA SER A 75 -3.32 11.16 20.98
C SER A 75 -1.84 10.99 20.69
N ASP A 76 -1.04 10.47 21.64
CA ASP A 76 0.40 10.32 21.49
C ASP A 76 0.79 9.06 20.70
N GLY A 77 1.26 9.28 19.48
CA GLY A 77 1.91 8.28 18.66
C GLY A 77 3.34 8.00 19.11
N ILE A 78 3.73 6.73 19.05
CA ILE A 78 5.07 6.23 19.36
C ILE A 78 5.82 6.03 18.04
N THR A 79 6.99 6.64 17.88
CA THR A 79 7.82 6.40 16.69
C THR A 79 8.42 5.02 16.75
N ILE A 80 8.09 4.15 15.79
CA ILE A 80 8.54 2.76 15.74
C ILE A 80 9.48 2.45 14.56
N ALA A 81 9.60 3.37 13.60
CA ALA A 81 10.52 3.30 12.47
C ALA A 81 10.82 4.71 11.95
N GLY A 82 12.04 4.94 11.46
CA GLY A 82 12.47 6.25 10.98
C GLY A 82 12.60 7.30 12.09
N GLY A 83 12.26 8.57 11.77
CA GLY A 83 12.29 9.69 12.72
C GLY A 83 13.67 10.34 12.93
N ASN A 84 14.72 9.79 12.30
CA ASN A 84 16.08 10.32 12.37
C ASN A 84 16.43 11.25 11.20
N GLY A 85 15.41 11.94 10.66
CA GLY A 85 15.52 12.82 9.51
C GLY A 85 15.41 12.11 8.16
N TYR A 86 15.40 12.93 7.11
CA TYR A 86 15.41 12.49 5.71
C TYR A 86 16.78 11.90 5.35
N GLY A 87 16.80 10.67 4.85
CA GLY A 87 18.05 10.05 4.41
C GLY A 87 17.92 8.57 4.07
N SER A 88 19.06 7.93 3.83
CA SER A 88 19.17 6.55 3.36
C SER A 88 19.80 5.60 4.38
N GLU A 89 20.23 6.10 5.55
CA GLU A 89 20.77 5.27 6.61
C GLU A 89 19.74 4.25 7.10
N PRO A 90 20.16 3.14 7.74
CA PRO A 90 19.25 2.10 8.21
C PRO A 90 18.16 2.60 9.18
N ASN A 91 18.39 3.70 9.89
CA ASN A 91 17.42 4.30 10.82
C ASN A 91 16.68 5.53 10.23
N GLN A 92 16.85 5.82 8.94
CA GLN A 92 16.24 6.94 8.22
C GLN A 92 15.29 6.45 7.12
N LEU A 93 14.39 7.34 6.70
CA LEU A 93 13.45 7.12 5.61
C LEU A 93 13.50 8.31 4.64
N LYS A 94 13.11 8.07 3.40
CA LYS A 94 13.07 9.03 2.29
C LYS A 94 11.79 8.83 1.49
N THR A 95 10.79 9.65 1.79
CA THR A 95 9.44 9.55 1.23
C THR A 95 8.81 8.17 1.50
N PRO A 96 8.57 7.79 2.77
CA PRO A 96 7.85 6.57 3.06
C PRO A 96 6.40 6.69 2.56
N VAL A 97 5.90 5.66 1.88
CA VAL A 97 4.58 5.69 1.22
C VAL A 97 3.56 4.75 1.84
N ASP A 98 4.01 3.67 2.48
CA ASP A 98 3.11 2.67 3.05
C ASP A 98 3.76 1.90 4.20
N VAL A 99 2.93 1.28 5.03
CA VAL A 99 3.36 0.47 6.17
C VAL A 99 2.55 -0.83 6.24
N TYR A 100 3.23 -1.90 6.60
CA TYR A 100 2.61 -3.17 6.96
C TYR A 100 3.30 -3.72 8.22
N VAL A 101 2.54 -4.35 9.11
CA VAL A 101 3.08 -4.96 10.34
C VAL A 101 2.72 -6.43 10.36
N ASP A 102 3.68 -7.32 10.59
CA ASP A 102 3.43 -8.77 10.64
C ASP A 102 2.98 -9.26 12.03
N ALA A 103 2.70 -10.56 12.13
CA ALA A 103 2.29 -11.20 13.39
C ALA A 103 3.37 -11.21 14.49
N ASN A 104 4.64 -10.95 14.15
CA ASN A 104 5.74 -10.80 15.11
C ASN A 104 6.00 -9.32 15.45
N GLU A 105 5.13 -8.41 15.00
CA GLU A 105 5.28 -6.96 15.08
C GLU A 105 6.55 -6.43 14.38
N ASN A 106 7.02 -7.12 13.34
CA ASN A 106 7.99 -6.54 12.42
C ASN A 106 7.28 -5.51 11.54
N VAL A 107 7.88 -4.34 11.38
CA VAL A 107 7.32 -3.21 10.64
C VAL A 107 8.02 -3.08 9.30
N TYR A 108 7.27 -3.26 8.22
CA TYR A 108 7.73 -3.10 6.85
C TYR A 108 7.27 -1.75 6.33
N VAL A 109 8.21 -0.95 5.83
CA VAL A 109 7.96 0.39 5.31
C VAL A 109 8.38 0.44 3.85
N GLY A 110 7.47 0.88 2.99
CA GLY A 110 7.77 1.21 1.61
C GLY A 110 8.51 2.54 1.56
N ASP A 111 9.82 2.53 1.35
CA ASP A 111 10.70 3.70 1.40
C ASP A 111 11.03 4.14 -0.04
N SER A 112 10.05 4.77 -0.70
CA SER A 112 9.96 4.81 -2.17
C SER A 112 11.10 5.57 -2.84
N SER A 113 11.57 6.69 -2.25
CA SER A 113 12.66 7.49 -2.83
C SER A 113 14.05 6.96 -2.46
N ASN A 114 14.13 5.96 -1.57
CA ASN A 114 15.31 5.12 -1.38
C ASN A 114 15.21 3.80 -2.16
N HIS A 115 14.14 3.59 -2.93
CA HIS A 115 13.97 2.43 -3.81
C HIS A 115 14.07 1.09 -3.06
N ARG A 116 13.47 1.03 -1.88
CA ARG A 116 13.60 -0.13 -0.99
C ARG A 116 12.36 -0.39 -0.16
N ILE A 117 12.24 -1.63 0.30
CA ILE A 117 11.38 -2.00 1.42
C ILE A 117 12.29 -2.24 2.62
N GLN A 118 12.01 -1.52 3.70
CA GLN A 118 12.80 -1.52 4.91
C GLN A 118 12.00 -2.16 6.04
N MET A 119 12.59 -3.13 6.75
CA MET A 119 11.94 -3.85 7.84
C MET A 119 12.61 -3.53 9.18
N TRP A 120 11.83 -3.13 10.17
CA TRP A 120 12.26 -3.01 11.56
C TRP A 120 11.72 -4.19 12.36
N PRO A 121 12.60 -5.03 12.96
CA PRO A 121 12.17 -5.93 14.02
C PRO A 121 11.53 -5.16 15.17
N LYS A 122 10.59 -5.78 15.90
CA LYS A 122 9.93 -5.15 17.05
C LYS A 122 10.96 -4.57 18.03
N GLY A 123 10.89 -3.26 18.26
CA GLY A 123 11.77 -2.54 19.20
C GLY A 123 13.17 -2.23 18.67
N ALA A 124 13.47 -2.53 17.40
CA ALA A 124 14.74 -2.15 16.79
C ALA A 124 14.82 -0.63 16.56
N THR A 125 16.03 -0.08 16.65
CA THR A 125 16.31 1.35 16.39
C THR A 125 16.70 1.63 14.93
N SER A 126 16.92 0.58 14.14
CA SER A 126 17.37 0.63 12.76
C SER A 126 16.78 -0.53 11.97
N GLY A 127 16.47 -0.28 10.71
CA GLY A 127 15.86 -1.21 9.79
C GLY A 127 16.88 -2.05 9.03
N ILE A 128 16.34 -3.02 8.31
CA ILE A 128 17.03 -3.94 7.43
C ILE A 128 16.38 -3.82 6.06
N THR A 129 17.15 -3.55 5.02
CA THR A 129 16.63 -3.63 3.64
C THR A 129 16.29 -5.08 3.32
N VAL A 130 15.01 -5.35 3.08
CA VAL A 130 14.51 -6.70 2.72
C VAL A 130 14.18 -6.83 1.24
N VAL A 131 13.96 -5.70 0.56
CA VAL A 131 13.88 -5.63 -0.90
C VAL A 131 14.57 -4.36 -1.34
N ASP A 132 15.52 -4.48 -2.26
CA ASP A 132 16.13 -3.38 -3.00
C ASP A 132 15.60 -3.44 -4.44
N THR A 133 14.86 -2.40 -4.85
CA THR A 133 14.24 -2.32 -6.17
C THR A 133 15.18 -1.73 -7.22
N ASP A 134 16.43 -1.43 -6.84
CA ASP A 134 17.53 -0.76 -7.56
C ASP A 134 17.30 0.67 -8.03
N GLY A 135 16.05 1.14 -8.00
CA GLY A 135 15.66 2.51 -8.28
C GLY A 135 15.81 2.98 -9.72
N THR A 136 16.53 2.23 -10.57
CA THR A 136 16.70 2.55 -11.98
C THR A 136 15.38 2.37 -12.71
N GLY A 137 14.61 1.35 -12.30
CA GLY A 137 13.46 0.88 -13.05
C GLY A 137 13.82 0.47 -14.49
N GLU A 138 15.09 0.44 -14.88
CA GLU A 138 15.50 0.20 -16.28
C GLU A 138 15.26 -1.25 -16.69
N TYR A 139 15.45 -2.18 -15.76
CA TYR A 139 15.17 -3.59 -15.97
C TYR A 139 13.69 -3.95 -15.74
N GLU A 140 13.21 -4.94 -16.46
CA GLU A 140 11.82 -5.40 -16.39
C GLU A 140 11.42 -5.87 -14.97
N ASN A 141 12.36 -6.28 -14.14
CA ASN A 141 12.14 -6.81 -12.81
C ASN A 141 12.38 -5.78 -11.67
N ARG A 142 12.46 -4.49 -12.00
CA ARG A 142 12.86 -3.42 -11.08
C ARG A 142 11.83 -2.30 -11.03
N VAL A 143 11.79 -1.58 -9.92
CA VAL A 143 10.79 -0.52 -9.69
C VAL A 143 11.52 0.74 -9.27
N GLY A 144 11.34 1.81 -10.04
CA GLY A 144 11.91 3.12 -9.72
C GLY A 144 11.19 3.73 -8.52
N ASN A 145 10.02 4.33 -8.75
CA ASN A 145 9.24 4.96 -7.68
C ASN A 145 7.87 4.29 -7.58
N PHE A 146 7.63 3.58 -6.48
CA PHE A 146 6.33 2.97 -6.20
C PHE A 146 5.49 3.87 -5.29
N HIS A 147 4.18 3.89 -5.52
CA HIS A 147 3.27 4.82 -4.83
C HIS A 147 2.63 4.22 -3.56
N SER A 148 2.61 2.91 -3.43
CA SER A 148 2.11 2.17 -2.27
C SER A 148 2.77 0.79 -2.20
N MET A 149 2.44 0.00 -1.17
CA MET A 149 2.92 -1.37 -1.03
C MET A 149 1.84 -2.25 -0.42
N PHE A 150 1.63 -3.44 -0.98
CA PHE A 150 0.85 -4.47 -0.32
C PHE A 150 1.72 -5.69 -0.01
N PHE A 151 1.66 -6.18 1.23
CA PHE A 151 2.33 -7.41 1.62
C PHE A 151 1.32 -8.55 1.79
N HIS A 152 1.47 -9.59 0.98
CA HIS A 152 0.66 -10.80 1.05
C HIS A 152 1.35 -11.83 1.96
N GLU A 153 0.89 -11.93 3.21
CA GLU A 153 1.50 -12.78 4.25
C GLU A 153 1.66 -14.24 3.83
N LYS A 154 0.61 -14.83 3.25
CA LYS A 154 0.57 -16.25 2.91
C LYS A 154 1.64 -16.66 1.90
N THR A 155 2.04 -15.75 1.01
CA THR A 155 3.11 -15.99 0.03
C THR A 155 4.40 -15.24 0.37
N ASN A 156 4.44 -14.51 1.49
CA ASN A 156 5.58 -13.68 1.90
C ASN A 156 6.07 -12.77 0.76
N THR A 157 5.14 -12.07 0.11
CA THR A 157 5.39 -11.34 -1.14
C THR A 157 4.88 -9.91 -1.08
N PHE A 158 5.71 -8.95 -1.48
CA PHE A 158 5.33 -7.56 -1.70
C PHE A 158 4.82 -7.36 -3.12
N TYR A 159 3.78 -6.55 -3.29
CA TYR A 159 3.26 -6.08 -4.57
C TYR A 159 3.42 -4.56 -4.61
N LEU A 160 4.15 -4.09 -5.61
CA LEU A 160 4.49 -2.68 -5.78
C LEU A 160 3.90 -2.19 -7.12
N PRO A 161 3.01 -1.20 -7.12
CA PRO A 161 2.59 -0.54 -8.33
C PRO A 161 3.69 0.40 -8.82
N ASP A 162 4.18 0.13 -10.04
CA ASP A 162 5.13 0.95 -10.77
C ASP A 162 4.34 1.88 -11.69
N VAL A 163 4.10 3.10 -11.20
CA VAL A 163 3.24 4.10 -11.85
C VAL A 163 3.77 4.42 -13.26
N PHE A 164 5.08 4.62 -13.38
CA PHE A 164 5.70 5.09 -14.62
C PHE A 164 5.70 4.02 -15.69
N LYS A 165 5.94 2.76 -15.31
CA LYS A 165 5.88 1.61 -16.23
C LYS A 165 4.52 0.93 -16.28
N LYS A 166 3.48 1.57 -15.71
CA LYS A 166 2.08 1.15 -15.86
C LYS A 166 1.84 -0.33 -15.50
N ARG A 167 2.48 -0.81 -14.43
CA ARG A 167 2.52 -2.22 -14.08
C ARG A 167 2.52 -2.45 -12.58
N VAL A 168 2.31 -3.70 -12.18
CA VAL A 168 2.50 -4.15 -10.80
C VAL A 168 3.58 -5.22 -10.80
N VAL A 169 4.60 -5.02 -9.97
CA VAL A 169 5.73 -5.95 -9.81
C VAL A 169 5.65 -6.57 -8.41
N LYS A 170 5.82 -7.89 -8.33
CA LYS A 170 5.88 -8.60 -7.06
C LYS A 170 7.31 -8.98 -6.68
N PHE A 171 7.64 -8.91 -5.40
CA PHE A 171 8.94 -9.30 -4.83
C PHE A 171 8.71 -10.27 -3.69
N VAL A 172 9.33 -11.45 -3.74
CA VAL A 172 9.40 -12.31 -2.55
C VAL A 172 10.26 -11.58 -1.52
N ASN A 173 9.83 -11.55 -0.26
CA ASN A 173 10.57 -10.91 0.82
C ASN A 173 12.00 -11.49 0.93
N GLY A 174 13.01 -10.63 0.92
CA GLY A 174 14.43 -11.01 0.85
C GLY A 174 14.99 -11.13 -0.57
N SER A 175 14.16 -11.02 -1.61
CA SER A 175 14.58 -11.01 -3.01
C SER A 175 14.63 -9.59 -3.55
N ASN A 176 15.73 -9.25 -4.23
CA ASN A 176 15.86 -8.00 -4.99
C ASN A 176 15.34 -8.15 -6.42
N ILE A 177 15.00 -9.36 -6.85
CA ILE A 177 14.50 -9.64 -8.21
C ILE A 177 12.98 -9.72 -8.16
N GLY A 178 12.32 -8.79 -8.87
CA GLY A 178 10.87 -8.75 -9.01
C GLY A 178 10.35 -9.63 -10.15
N THR A 179 9.03 -9.83 -10.19
CA THR A 179 8.32 -10.44 -11.31
C THR A 179 7.13 -9.55 -11.66
N VAL A 180 7.02 -9.13 -12.92
CA VAL A 180 5.84 -8.40 -13.39
C VAL A 180 4.62 -9.32 -13.30
N VAL A 181 3.56 -8.84 -12.66
CA VAL A 181 2.32 -9.60 -12.47
C VAL A 181 1.30 -9.21 -13.53
N VAL A 182 1.13 -7.91 -13.73
CA VAL A 182 0.16 -7.30 -14.67
C VAL A 182 0.71 -5.97 -15.17
N GLY A 183 0.18 -5.50 -16.30
CA GLY A 183 0.63 -4.29 -16.97
C GLY A 183 1.94 -4.51 -17.75
N GLN A 184 2.10 -3.75 -18.82
CA GLN A 184 3.26 -3.78 -19.71
C GLN A 184 3.58 -2.35 -20.15
N ASP A 185 4.84 -2.07 -20.47
CA ASP A 185 5.20 -0.87 -21.22
C ASP A 185 4.63 -0.98 -22.64
N GLY A 186 3.85 0.02 -23.07
CA GLY A 186 3.21 0.06 -24.38
C GLY A 186 2.14 1.15 -24.49
N ASP A 187 1.84 1.56 -25.73
CA ASP A 187 0.92 2.67 -26.05
C ASP A 187 -0.48 2.21 -26.52
N GLU A 188 -0.68 0.91 -26.75
CA GLU A 188 -2.00 0.39 -27.15
C GLU A 188 -2.96 0.35 -25.94
N PHE A 189 -4.26 0.59 -26.15
CA PHE A 189 -5.28 0.66 -25.09
C PHE A 189 -6.13 -0.64 -24.92
N PRO A 190 -5.61 -1.89 -24.87
CA PRO A 190 -6.44 -3.04 -24.49
C PRO A 190 -6.60 -3.15 -22.96
N SER A 191 -7.57 -3.96 -22.51
CA SER A 191 -7.87 -4.36 -21.12
C SER A 191 -6.68 -4.90 -20.28
N LYS A 192 -5.49 -4.95 -20.88
CA LYS A 192 -4.21 -5.43 -20.33
C LYS A 192 -3.32 -4.30 -19.78
N ILE A 193 -3.66 -3.03 -20.02
CA ILE A 193 -2.82 -1.88 -19.65
C ILE A 193 -3.42 -1.12 -18.45
N LEU A 194 -2.56 -0.77 -17.50
CA LEU A 194 -2.86 0.14 -16.40
C LEU A 194 -2.47 1.57 -16.79
N TYR A 195 -3.23 2.55 -16.36
CA TYR A 195 -2.98 3.98 -16.50
C TYR A 195 -2.77 4.59 -15.12
N GLY A 196 -1.54 4.54 -14.61
CA GLY A 196 -1.18 5.09 -13.31
C GLY A 196 -1.73 4.28 -12.14
N PRO A 197 -1.29 3.01 -11.97
CA PRO A 197 -1.66 2.22 -10.80
C PRO A 197 -1.08 2.83 -9.53
N THR A 198 -1.90 3.09 -8.51
CA THR A 198 -1.45 3.74 -7.26
C THR A 198 -1.57 2.85 -6.03
N GLY A 199 -2.67 2.09 -5.92
CA GLY A 199 -2.97 1.20 -4.81
C GLY A 199 -3.14 -0.23 -5.27
N VAL A 200 -2.74 -1.20 -4.45
CA VAL A 200 -2.87 -2.63 -4.74
C VAL A 200 -3.39 -3.39 -3.52
N PHE A 201 -4.18 -4.43 -3.77
CA PHE A 201 -4.65 -5.38 -2.76
C PHE A 201 -4.68 -6.78 -3.36
N VAL A 202 -4.27 -7.79 -2.59
CA VAL A 202 -4.29 -9.18 -3.03
C VAL A 202 -5.05 -10.03 -2.01
N ASP A 203 -6.04 -10.79 -2.47
CA ASP A 203 -6.81 -11.69 -1.62
C ASP A 203 -6.13 -13.06 -1.42
N ASP A 204 -6.71 -13.89 -0.54
CA ASP A 204 -6.17 -15.22 -0.19
C ASP A 204 -6.08 -16.22 -1.36
N CYS A 205 -6.83 -15.98 -2.45
CA CYS A 205 -6.79 -16.76 -3.69
C CYS A 205 -5.80 -16.13 -4.72
N GLU A 206 -5.01 -15.14 -4.31
CA GLU A 206 -4.08 -14.36 -5.13
C GLU A 206 -4.75 -13.60 -6.29
N THR A 207 -6.01 -13.19 -6.10
CA THR A 207 -6.64 -12.21 -6.98
C THR A 207 -6.06 -10.84 -6.67
N LEU A 208 -5.52 -10.18 -7.68
CA LEU A 208 -4.98 -8.83 -7.57
C LEU A 208 -6.06 -7.79 -7.91
N TYR A 209 -6.21 -6.79 -7.06
CA TYR A 209 -7.00 -5.59 -7.28
C TYR A 209 -6.06 -4.41 -7.37
N VAL A 210 -6.22 -3.58 -8.40
CA VAL A 210 -5.37 -2.41 -8.66
C VAL A 210 -6.26 -1.18 -8.76
N ALA A 211 -5.96 -0.16 -7.95
CA ALA A 211 -6.48 1.18 -8.15
C ALA A 211 -5.74 1.81 -9.32
N ASP A 212 -6.39 1.79 -10.48
CA ASP A 212 -5.87 2.28 -11.75
C ASP A 212 -6.27 3.74 -11.93
N ALA A 213 -5.59 4.63 -11.20
CA ALA A 213 -6.08 5.97 -10.89
C ALA A 213 -6.23 6.86 -12.13
N GLY A 214 -5.27 6.83 -13.05
CA GLY A 214 -5.36 7.55 -14.33
C GLY A 214 -6.39 6.93 -15.29
N GLY A 215 -6.79 5.67 -15.05
CA GLY A 215 -7.92 5.02 -15.72
C GLY A 215 -9.28 5.23 -15.03
N SER A 216 -9.33 5.97 -13.92
CA SER A 216 -10.52 6.22 -13.10
C SER A 216 -11.28 4.94 -12.70
N ARG A 217 -10.55 3.84 -12.47
CA ARG A 217 -11.15 2.51 -12.27
C ARG A 217 -10.40 1.64 -11.26
N ILE A 218 -11.08 0.60 -10.78
CA ILE A 218 -10.47 -0.54 -10.09
C ILE A 218 -10.45 -1.72 -11.04
N GLN A 219 -9.26 -2.25 -11.29
CA GLN A 219 -9.04 -3.43 -12.13
C GLN A 219 -8.81 -4.66 -11.24
N LYS A 220 -9.49 -5.76 -11.57
CA LYS A 220 -9.31 -7.07 -10.95
C LYS A 220 -8.61 -8.01 -11.92
N PHE A 221 -7.58 -8.71 -11.45
CA PHE A 221 -6.84 -9.72 -12.19
C PHE A 221 -6.87 -11.03 -11.42
N LEU A 222 -7.37 -12.09 -12.06
CA LEU A 222 -7.29 -13.44 -11.50
C LEU A 222 -5.83 -13.91 -11.49
N LYS A 223 -5.48 -14.78 -10.54
CA LYS A 223 -4.12 -15.34 -10.44
C LYS A 223 -3.63 -15.88 -11.79
N GLY A 224 -2.51 -15.33 -12.27
CA GLY A 224 -1.87 -15.71 -13.53
C GLY A 224 -2.50 -15.09 -14.80
N SER A 225 -3.59 -14.33 -14.68
CA SER A 225 -4.16 -13.58 -15.79
C SER A 225 -3.45 -12.24 -15.96
N THR A 226 -3.13 -11.89 -17.21
CA THR A 226 -2.69 -10.53 -17.58
C THR A 226 -3.85 -9.65 -18.07
N GLU A 227 -5.04 -10.22 -18.20
CA GLU A 227 -6.25 -9.50 -18.60
C GLU A 227 -7.05 -9.06 -17.37
N GLY A 228 -7.31 -7.76 -17.29
CA GLY A 228 -8.02 -7.12 -16.19
C GLY A 228 -9.52 -7.04 -16.43
N ILE A 229 -10.28 -7.18 -15.36
CA ILE A 229 -11.73 -6.98 -15.32
C ILE A 229 -12.00 -5.70 -14.53
N THR A 230 -12.62 -4.70 -15.16
CA THR A 230 -13.05 -3.50 -14.43
C THR A 230 -14.16 -3.87 -13.46
N VAL A 231 -13.94 -3.67 -12.16
CA VAL A 231 -14.92 -3.99 -11.11
C VAL A 231 -15.58 -2.76 -10.49
N ALA A 232 -14.99 -1.58 -10.67
CA ALA A 232 -15.57 -0.30 -10.29
C ALA A 232 -14.92 0.83 -11.11
N GLY A 233 -15.64 1.94 -11.29
CA GLY A 233 -15.22 3.07 -12.12
C GLY A 233 -15.15 2.74 -13.61
N ASP A 234 -14.88 3.76 -14.40
CA ASP A 234 -14.67 3.65 -15.84
C ASP A 234 -14.01 4.93 -16.39
N TYR A 235 -13.47 4.81 -17.60
CA TYR A 235 -12.78 5.91 -18.29
C TYR A 235 -13.76 6.94 -18.89
N GLN A 236 -15.04 6.60 -19.05
CA GLN A 236 -16.04 7.43 -19.74
C GLN A 236 -16.90 8.20 -18.72
N GLU A 237 -16.98 9.52 -18.85
CA GLU A 237 -18.00 10.28 -18.12
C GLU A 237 -19.41 9.74 -18.45
N GLY A 238 -20.21 9.44 -17.43
CA GLY A 238 -21.63 9.12 -17.59
C GLY A 238 -21.99 7.65 -17.88
N SER A 239 -21.12 6.67 -17.61
CA SER A 239 -21.56 5.26 -17.69
C SER A 239 -22.25 4.77 -16.40
N ASN A 240 -22.95 3.64 -16.53
CA ASN A 240 -23.67 2.97 -15.44
C ASN A 240 -22.76 2.23 -14.42
N ALA A 241 -21.44 2.43 -14.48
CA ALA A 241 -20.51 1.89 -13.48
C ALA A 241 -20.62 2.68 -12.15
N ILE A 242 -20.19 2.07 -11.05
CA ILE A 242 -19.99 2.81 -9.79
C ILE A 242 -18.86 3.80 -10.04
N GLN A 243 -19.19 5.06 -10.33
CA GLN A 243 -18.20 6.09 -10.67
C GLN A 243 -17.52 6.62 -9.40
N PHE A 244 -16.19 6.65 -9.41
CA PHE A 244 -15.42 7.45 -8.46
C PHE A 244 -15.43 8.89 -8.99
N LYS A 245 -16.33 9.74 -8.49
CA LYS A 245 -16.24 11.17 -8.76
C LYS A 245 -14.96 11.68 -8.09
N GLN A 246 -14.09 12.36 -8.85
CA GLN A 246 -13.01 13.11 -8.22
C GLN A 246 -13.63 14.13 -7.25
N PRO A 247 -13.04 14.32 -6.05
CA PRO A 247 -13.50 15.32 -5.10
C PRO A 247 -13.36 16.74 -5.64
#